data_AF-K2Q8W7-F1
#
_entry.id   AF-K2Q8W7-F1
#
_cell.length_a   1.000
_cell.length_b   1.000
_cell.length_c   1.000
_cell.angle_alpha   90.00
_cell.angle_beta   90.00
_cell.angle_gamma   90.00
#
_symmetry.space_group_name_H-M   'P 1'
#
loop_
_entity.id
_entity.type
_entity.pdbx_description
1 polymer ?
#
loop_
_entity_poly.entity_id
_entity_poly.type
_entity_poly.pdbx_seq_one_letter_code
_entity_poly.pdbx_strand_id
1 'polypeptide(L)'
;MIFDFACEQISSFWDRLLGAIGDAAGNVIGSIVEAVRTMFEGDPETRRRVSFSVAIIALSAKMAKADGVVSNAEVEAFRKIFEFPPEEARNVARLYNLARQDVAGFETYAKNLAGMCRTCDEFCPVLEDIIDALFHIAKADGLVHEKELDFLARIAEIFGLSEER
;
A
#
# COMPACT_ATOMS: atom_id res chain seq x y z
N MET A 1 -31.17 20.80 12.38
CA MET A 1 -29.72 21.03 12.32
C MET A 1 -29.06 19.68 12.09
N ILE A 2 -28.75 19.37 10.85
CA ILE A 2 -27.94 18.21 10.48
C ILE A 2 -26.70 18.84 9.89
N PHE A 3 -25.59 18.79 10.62
CA PHE A 3 -24.30 19.26 10.11
C PHE A 3 -23.75 18.17 9.19
N ASP A 4 -23.81 18.49 7.90
CA ASP A 4 -23.13 17.81 6.81
C ASP A 4 -21.64 18.20 6.89
N PHE A 5 -20.77 17.20 7.02
CA PHE A 5 -19.32 17.36 7.18
C PHE A 5 -18.56 16.62 6.08
N ALA A 6 -19.09 16.63 4.86
CA ALA A 6 -18.35 16.23 3.67
C ALA A 6 -17.66 17.45 3.05
N CYS A 7 -16.58 17.96 3.66
CA CYS A 7 -15.45 18.63 2.99
C CYS A 7 -14.47 19.19 4.04
N GLU A 8 -13.47 18.42 4.45
CA GLU A 8 -12.24 18.98 5.04
C GLU A 8 -11.05 18.01 4.92
N GLN A 9 -10.25 18.24 3.87
CA GLN A 9 -8.79 18.35 3.93
C GLN A 9 -7.98 17.16 4.51
N ILE A 10 -7.35 16.39 3.60
CA ILE A 10 -6.13 15.55 3.78
C ILE A 10 -6.23 14.37 4.78
N SER A 11 -7.20 14.37 5.69
CA SER A 11 -7.43 13.33 6.71
C SER A 11 -8.14 12.08 6.17
N SER A 12 -8.82 12.15 5.03
CA SER A 12 -9.66 11.06 4.49
C SER A 12 -8.89 9.91 3.83
N PHE A 13 -7.70 10.16 3.29
CA PHE A 13 -6.86 9.17 2.62
C PHE A 13 -6.40 8.09 3.60
N TRP A 14 -5.95 8.53 4.78
CA TRP A 14 -5.44 7.66 5.82
C TRP A 14 -6.54 6.98 6.63
N ASP A 15 -7.64 7.67 6.95
CA ASP A 15 -8.77 7.05 7.66
C ASP A 15 -9.50 5.99 6.80
N ARG A 16 -9.41 6.05 5.46
CA ARG A 16 -9.97 5.03 4.56
C ARG A 16 -9.02 3.87 4.34
N LEU A 17 -7.73 4.14 4.15
CA LEU A 17 -6.70 3.10 4.06
C LEU A 17 -6.58 2.34 5.40
N LEU A 18 -6.56 3.07 6.52
CA LEU A 18 -6.53 2.52 7.89
C LEU A 18 -7.91 2.01 8.33
N GLY A 19 -9.03 2.60 7.89
CA GLY A 19 -10.40 2.17 8.20
C GLY A 19 -10.82 0.89 7.46
N ALA A 20 -10.34 0.68 6.23
CA ALA A 20 -10.40 -0.63 5.57
C ALA A 20 -9.54 -1.69 6.31
N ILE A 21 -8.59 -1.25 7.13
CA ILE A 21 -7.80 -2.05 8.07
C ILE A 21 -8.43 -2.04 9.49
N GLY A 22 -9.43 -1.20 9.76
CA GLY A 22 -9.54 -0.45 11.03
C GLY A 22 -10.72 -0.75 11.96
N ASP A 23 -11.61 -1.69 11.65
CA ASP A 23 -12.62 -2.14 12.63
C ASP A 23 -12.11 -3.26 13.56
N ALA A 24 -10.79 -3.39 13.71
CA ALA A 24 -10.19 -4.14 14.80
C ALA A 24 -8.87 -3.48 15.22
N ALA A 25 -8.98 -2.34 15.92
CA ALA A 25 -7.85 -1.74 16.62
C ALA A 25 -7.22 -2.77 17.58
N GLY A 26 -5.95 -3.10 17.37
CA GLY A 26 -5.13 -3.72 18.42
C GLY A 26 -3.89 -4.49 17.98
N ASN A 27 -3.93 -5.34 16.95
CA ASN A 27 -2.92 -6.41 16.82
C ASN A 27 -2.35 -6.69 15.41
N VAL A 28 -2.56 -5.82 14.41
CA VAL A 28 -2.35 -6.22 12.99
C VAL A 28 -0.88 -6.28 12.55
N ILE A 29 0.05 -5.82 13.36
CA ILE A 29 1.46 -5.96 13.03
C ILE A 29 2.10 -6.54 14.30
N GLY A 30 2.15 -7.86 14.35
CA GLY A 30 2.78 -8.61 15.45
C GLY A 30 3.38 -9.90 14.94
N SER A 31 3.72 -10.04 13.66
CA SER A 31 3.91 -11.36 13.09
C SER A 31 4.37 -11.33 11.62
N ILE A 32 5.65 -11.47 11.26
CA ILE A 32 6.00 -11.97 9.89
C ILE A 32 6.25 -13.47 9.91
N VAL A 33 6.83 -14.01 10.99
CA VAL A 33 6.89 -15.46 11.23
C VAL A 33 5.52 -15.98 11.65
N GLU A 34 4.82 -15.22 12.49
CA GLU A 34 3.50 -15.55 12.95
C GLU A 34 2.43 -15.18 11.89
N ALA A 35 2.67 -14.28 10.91
CA ALA A 35 1.72 -14.02 9.81
C ALA A 35 1.64 -15.20 8.86
N VAL A 36 2.74 -15.91 8.62
CA VAL A 36 2.68 -17.16 7.85
C VAL A 36 1.85 -18.17 8.63
N ARG A 37 1.99 -18.23 9.95
CA ARG A 37 1.20 -19.11 10.81
C ARG A 37 -0.28 -18.71 10.87
N THR A 38 -0.61 -17.43 10.99
CA THR A 38 -1.98 -16.86 10.94
C THR A 38 -2.59 -16.90 9.54
N MET A 39 -1.79 -16.85 8.47
CA MET A 39 -2.23 -17.19 7.11
C MET A 39 -2.75 -18.64 7.03
N PHE A 40 -2.27 -19.54 7.89
CA PHE A 40 -2.77 -20.91 8.02
C PHE A 40 -3.79 -21.10 9.18
N GLU A 41 -3.72 -20.31 10.27
CA GLU A 41 -4.47 -20.50 11.53
C GLU A 41 -5.53 -19.43 11.86
N GLY A 42 -5.48 -18.21 11.28
CA GLY A 42 -6.40 -17.09 11.57
C GLY A 42 -7.68 -17.10 10.74
N ASP A 43 -8.65 -16.24 11.06
CA ASP A 43 -9.89 -16.14 10.29
C ASP A 43 -9.65 -15.52 8.88
N PRO A 44 -10.52 -15.77 7.90
CA PRO A 44 -10.33 -15.31 6.51
C PRO A 44 -10.17 -13.80 6.34
N GLU A 45 -10.74 -13.00 7.24
CA GLU A 45 -10.68 -11.55 7.19
C GLU A 45 -9.30 -11.04 7.61
N THR A 46 -8.78 -11.56 8.73
CA THR A 46 -7.42 -11.24 9.20
C THR A 46 -6.37 -11.59 8.14
N ARG A 47 -6.49 -12.75 7.47
CA ARG A 47 -5.58 -13.14 6.39
C ARG A 47 -5.63 -12.17 5.21
N ARG A 48 -6.82 -11.68 4.86
CA ARG A 48 -6.99 -10.71 3.77
C ARG A 48 -6.33 -9.38 4.11
N ARG A 49 -6.53 -8.86 5.33
CA ARG A 49 -5.90 -7.61 5.80
C ARG A 49 -4.37 -7.71 5.77
N VAL A 50 -3.81 -8.80 6.29
CA VAL A 50 -2.35 -9.03 6.24
C VAL A 50 -1.84 -9.13 4.81
N SER A 51 -2.53 -9.88 3.94
CA SER A 51 -2.13 -10.03 2.53
C SER A 51 -2.17 -8.69 1.79
N PHE A 52 -3.14 -7.84 2.11
CA PHE A 52 -3.26 -6.49 1.58
C PHE A 52 -2.08 -5.60 2.00
N SER A 53 -1.75 -5.55 3.30
CA SER A 53 -0.60 -4.78 3.80
C SER A 53 0.73 -5.25 3.20
N VAL A 54 0.93 -6.57 3.11
CA VAL A 54 2.14 -7.15 2.49
C VAL A 54 2.26 -6.74 1.02
N ALA A 55 1.16 -6.76 0.28
CA ALA A 55 1.16 -6.38 -1.12
C ALA A 55 1.47 -4.90 -1.33
N ILE A 56 0.94 -4.00 -0.50
CA ILE A 56 1.26 -2.57 -0.59
C ILE A 56 2.75 -2.33 -0.28
N ILE A 57 3.28 -2.90 0.81
CA ILE A 57 4.69 -2.76 1.17
C ILE A 57 5.59 -3.27 0.02
N ALA A 58 5.23 -4.40 -0.57
CA ALA A 58 5.95 -4.96 -1.71
C ALA A 58 5.91 -4.03 -2.93
N LEU A 59 4.75 -3.45 -3.25
CA LEU A 59 4.62 -2.51 -4.36
C LEU A 59 5.44 -1.24 -4.13
N SER A 60 5.40 -0.64 -2.93
CA SER A 60 6.21 0.54 -2.59
C SER A 60 7.71 0.26 -2.74
N ALA A 61 8.16 -0.90 -2.27
CA ALA A 61 9.56 -1.30 -2.37
C ALA A 61 10.01 -1.58 -3.81
N LYS A 62 9.14 -2.16 -4.64
CA LYS A 62 9.40 -2.45 -6.05
C LYS A 62 9.40 -1.19 -6.91
N MET A 63 8.48 -0.26 -6.63
CA MET A 63 8.41 1.04 -7.28
C MET A 63 9.68 1.86 -7.02
N ALA A 64 10.11 1.98 -5.76
CA ALA A 64 11.34 2.69 -5.39
C ALA A 64 12.62 2.08 -6.01
N LYS A 65 12.52 0.86 -6.57
CA LYS A 65 13.62 0.20 -7.29
C LYS A 65 13.54 0.40 -8.82
N ALA A 66 12.43 0.92 -9.35
CA ALA A 66 12.12 0.94 -10.78
C ALA A 66 13.16 1.70 -11.60
N ASP A 67 13.64 2.82 -11.09
CA ASP A 67 14.66 3.66 -11.71
C ASP A 67 16.07 3.04 -11.62
N GLY A 68 16.32 2.27 -10.56
CA GLY A 68 17.55 1.52 -10.25
C GLY A 68 18.14 1.84 -8.88
N VAL A 69 17.75 2.93 -8.22
CA VAL A 69 18.36 3.42 -6.97
C VAL A 69 17.28 3.86 -5.99
N VAL A 70 17.19 3.17 -4.85
CA VAL A 70 16.32 3.59 -3.75
C VAL A 70 17.03 4.67 -2.94
N SER A 71 16.44 5.85 -2.85
CA SER A 71 16.93 6.99 -2.09
C SER A 71 16.56 6.92 -0.60
N ASN A 72 17.30 7.64 0.24
CA ASN A 72 16.94 7.77 1.66
C ASN A 72 15.62 8.54 1.85
N ALA A 73 15.31 9.48 0.93
CA ALA A 73 14.10 10.28 0.99
C ALA A 73 12.85 9.43 0.78
N GLU A 74 12.88 8.50 -0.18
CA GLU A 74 11.78 7.55 -0.41
C GLU A 74 11.60 6.59 0.77
N VAL A 75 12.69 6.10 1.38
CA VAL A 75 12.61 5.24 2.57
C VAL A 75 12.01 6.00 3.76
N GLU A 76 12.36 7.27 3.92
CA GLU A 76 11.78 8.12 4.96
C GLU A 76 10.29 8.43 4.67
N ALA A 77 9.95 8.73 3.42
CA ALA A 77 8.57 8.94 2.99
C ALA A 77 7.72 7.69 3.24
N PHE A 78 8.22 6.51 2.86
CA PHE A 78 7.59 5.22 3.19
C PHE A 78 7.32 5.09 4.69
N ARG A 79 8.29 5.41 5.56
CA ARG A 79 8.09 5.32 7.03
C ARG A 79 7.07 6.31 7.58
N LYS A 80 6.91 7.47 6.96
CA LYS A 80 5.91 8.47 7.36
C LYS A 80 4.50 8.08 6.92
N ILE A 81 4.42 7.40 5.79
CA ILE A 81 3.20 6.96 5.13
C ILE A 81 2.69 5.65 5.76
N PHE A 82 3.59 4.72 6.07
CA PHE A 82 3.24 3.46 6.74
C PHE A 82 3.54 3.54 8.23
N GLU A 83 2.52 3.86 9.03
CA GLU A 83 2.61 3.69 10.47
C GLU A 83 2.56 2.21 10.84
N PHE A 84 3.53 1.76 11.62
CA PHE A 84 3.55 0.42 12.19
C PHE A 84 4.06 0.47 13.63
N PRO A 85 3.56 -0.44 14.50
CA PRO A 85 4.08 -0.61 15.85
C PRO A 85 5.60 -0.84 15.85
N PRO A 86 6.34 -0.30 16.84
CA PRO A 86 7.78 -0.43 16.93
C PRO A 86 8.29 -1.88 16.87
N GLU A 87 7.54 -2.82 17.43
CA GLU A 87 7.82 -4.26 17.42
C GLU A 87 7.94 -4.84 16.00
N GLU A 88 7.32 -4.21 15.01
CA GLU A 88 7.26 -4.68 13.63
C GLU A 88 8.18 -3.96 12.68
N ALA A 89 8.83 -2.90 13.14
CA ALA A 89 9.79 -2.16 12.34
C ALA A 89 10.84 -3.08 11.68
N ARG A 90 11.30 -4.11 12.41
CA ARG A 90 12.26 -5.09 11.90
C ARG A 90 11.68 -5.96 10.79
N ASN A 91 10.44 -6.39 10.97
CA ASN A 91 9.71 -7.25 10.05
C ASN A 91 9.39 -6.50 8.75
N VAL A 92 8.80 -5.31 8.85
CA VAL A 92 8.54 -4.42 7.72
C VAL A 92 9.83 -4.09 6.97
N ALA A 93 10.91 -3.74 7.69
CA ALA A 93 12.20 -3.49 7.06
C ALA A 93 12.72 -4.71 6.31
N ARG A 94 12.56 -5.93 6.84
CA ARG A 94 12.98 -7.16 6.15
C ARG A 94 12.18 -7.40 4.87
N LEU A 95 10.85 -7.25 4.93
CA LEU A 95 9.98 -7.40 3.77
C LEU A 95 10.30 -6.37 2.69
N TYR A 96 10.41 -5.09 3.08
CA TYR A 96 10.77 -3.99 2.18
C TYR A 96 12.13 -4.24 1.52
N ASN A 97 13.14 -4.62 2.31
CA ASN A 97 14.49 -4.91 1.79
C ASN A 97 14.54 -6.12 0.86
N LEU A 98 13.65 -7.10 1.05
CA LEU A 98 13.51 -8.24 0.16
C LEU A 98 12.81 -7.83 -1.14
N ALA A 99 11.71 -7.11 -1.05
CA ALA A 99 10.91 -6.70 -2.19
C ALA A 99 11.65 -5.72 -3.13
N ARG A 100 12.49 -4.83 -2.58
CA ARG A 100 13.28 -3.87 -3.38
C ARG A 100 14.48 -4.47 -4.12
N GLN A 101 14.70 -5.79 -4.05
CA GLN A 101 15.82 -6.43 -4.76
C GLN A 101 15.62 -6.44 -6.27
N ASP A 102 14.36 -6.52 -6.70
CA ASP A 102 13.97 -6.48 -8.10
C ASP A 102 12.59 -5.84 -8.26
N VAL A 103 12.29 -5.39 -9.48
CA VAL A 103 11.00 -4.80 -9.86
C VAL A 103 10.02 -5.87 -10.33
N ALA A 104 10.52 -7.05 -10.74
CA ALA A 104 9.75 -8.07 -11.42
C ALA A 104 8.57 -8.59 -10.58
N GLY A 105 7.50 -8.98 -11.28
CA GLY A 105 6.33 -9.60 -10.66
C GLY A 105 5.47 -8.65 -9.81
N PHE A 106 5.72 -7.34 -9.85
CA PHE A 106 4.89 -6.33 -9.19
C PHE A 106 3.42 -6.40 -9.65
N GLU A 107 3.18 -6.76 -10.91
CA GLU A 107 1.83 -6.88 -11.46
C GLU A 107 1.02 -7.96 -10.75
N THR A 108 1.66 -8.98 -10.19
CA THR A 108 0.97 -10.01 -9.40
C THR A 108 0.45 -9.43 -8.09
N TYR A 109 1.24 -8.59 -7.42
CA TYR A 109 0.81 -7.88 -6.22
C TYR A 109 -0.33 -6.90 -6.52
N ALA A 110 -0.23 -6.14 -7.62
CA ALA A 110 -1.29 -5.24 -8.05
C ALA A 110 -2.60 -5.99 -8.37
N LYS A 111 -2.53 -7.10 -9.13
CA LYS A 111 -3.72 -7.93 -9.43
C LYS A 111 -4.35 -8.53 -8.17
N ASN A 112 -3.53 -8.93 -7.19
CA ASN A 112 -4.03 -9.44 -5.92
C ASN A 112 -4.77 -8.34 -5.15
N LEU A 113 -4.24 -7.11 -5.08
CA LEU A 113 -4.93 -5.98 -4.45
C LEU A 113 -6.26 -5.66 -5.14
N ALA A 114 -6.26 -5.59 -6.47
CA ALA A 114 -7.48 -5.37 -7.25
C ALA A 114 -8.53 -6.46 -6.97
N GLY A 115 -8.12 -7.74 -6.91
CA GLY A 115 -9.02 -8.87 -6.63
C GLY A 115 -9.49 -8.97 -5.17
N MET A 116 -8.75 -8.38 -4.23
CA MET A 116 -9.15 -8.28 -2.82
C MET A 116 -10.19 -7.19 -2.61
N CYS A 117 -10.21 -6.17 -3.47
CA CYS A 117 -11.26 -5.19 -3.41
C CYS A 117 -12.56 -5.72 -4.04
N ARG A 118 -13.52 -6.03 -3.17
CA ARG A 118 -14.90 -6.36 -3.54
C ARG A 118 -15.81 -5.38 -2.82
N THR A 119 -15.92 -4.18 -3.35
CA THR A 119 -16.91 -3.19 -2.91
C THR A 119 -18.27 -3.52 -3.54
N CYS A 120 -19.35 -3.02 -2.93
CA CYS A 120 -20.70 -3.10 -3.51
C CYS A 120 -20.85 -2.20 -4.75
N ASP A 121 -19.95 -1.24 -4.91
CA ASP A 121 -19.83 -0.36 -6.06
C ASP A 121 -18.86 -0.92 -7.09
N GLU A 122 -19.01 -0.49 -8.34
CA GLU A 122 -18.13 -0.84 -9.47
C GLU A 122 -16.69 -0.34 -9.27
N PHE A 123 -16.47 0.55 -8.30
CA PHE A 123 -15.20 1.20 -8.02
C PHE A 123 -14.75 0.99 -6.57
N CYS A 124 -13.43 0.92 -6.40
CA CYS A 124 -12.80 0.75 -5.11
C CYS A 124 -11.90 1.94 -4.77
N PRO A 125 -12.37 2.89 -3.94
CA PRO A 125 -11.62 4.10 -3.62
C PRO A 125 -10.21 3.84 -3.08
N VAL A 126 -10.02 2.72 -2.37
CA VAL A 126 -8.71 2.37 -1.80
C VAL A 126 -7.64 2.11 -2.86
N LEU A 127 -8.01 1.73 -4.08
CA LEU A 127 -7.04 1.47 -5.16
C LEU A 127 -6.46 2.77 -5.70
N GLU A 128 -7.27 3.82 -5.79
CA GLU A 128 -6.82 5.18 -6.12
C GLU A 128 -5.91 5.72 -5.02
N ASP A 129 -6.33 5.58 -3.75
CA ASP A 129 -5.52 5.94 -2.58
C ASP A 129 -4.13 5.26 -2.61
N ILE A 130 -4.05 3.99 -3.03
CA ILE A 130 -2.77 3.28 -3.17
C ILE A 130 -1.88 3.92 -4.23
N ILE A 131 -2.41 4.29 -5.39
CA ILE A 131 -1.63 4.97 -6.45
C ILE A 131 -1.10 6.31 -5.94
N ASP A 132 -1.95 7.10 -5.28
CA ASP A 132 -1.55 8.38 -4.70
C ASP A 132 -0.46 8.23 -3.66
N ALA A 133 -0.56 7.21 -2.79
CA ALA A 133 0.46 6.89 -1.80
C ALA A 133 1.82 6.57 -2.45
N LEU A 134 1.79 5.73 -3.49
CA LEU A 134 2.98 5.33 -4.23
C LEU A 134 3.60 6.52 -4.96
N PHE A 135 2.79 7.37 -5.61
CA PHE A 135 3.25 8.59 -6.25
C PHE A 135 3.89 9.57 -5.23
N HIS A 136 3.31 9.69 -4.03
CA HIS A 136 3.89 10.49 -2.94
C HIS A 136 5.27 9.99 -2.49
N ILE A 137 5.47 8.66 -2.45
CA ILE A 137 6.78 8.08 -2.13
C ILE A 137 7.77 8.37 -3.26
N ALA A 138 7.39 8.14 -4.52
CA ALA A 138 8.28 8.34 -5.67
C ALA A 138 8.79 9.80 -5.74
N LYS A 139 7.92 10.77 -5.45
CA LYS A 139 8.27 12.20 -5.46
C LYS A 139 9.15 12.65 -4.29
N ALA A 140 9.48 11.78 -3.32
CA ALA A 140 10.08 12.19 -2.05
C ALA A 140 11.45 12.87 -2.18
N ASP A 141 12.22 12.55 -3.21
CA ASP A 141 13.53 13.18 -3.48
C ASP A 141 13.42 14.47 -4.32
N GLY A 142 12.21 14.87 -4.70
CA GLY A 142 11.89 16.10 -5.41
C GLY A 142 11.56 15.95 -6.89
N LEU A 143 11.77 14.76 -7.48
CA LEU A 143 11.46 14.47 -8.89
C LEU A 143 10.79 13.09 -8.99
N VAL A 144 10.05 12.83 -10.06
CA VAL A 144 9.54 11.48 -10.35
C VAL A 144 10.22 11.02 -11.63
N HIS A 145 10.85 9.86 -11.61
CA HIS A 145 11.59 9.31 -12.74
C HIS A 145 10.63 8.64 -13.74
N GLU A 146 11.01 8.62 -15.02
CA GLU A 146 10.20 8.02 -16.11
C GLU A 146 9.82 6.56 -15.80
N LYS A 147 10.76 5.75 -15.29
CA LYS A 147 10.49 4.35 -14.95
C LYS A 147 9.53 4.18 -13.77
N GLU A 148 9.48 5.14 -12.86
CA GLU A 148 8.51 5.13 -11.75
C GLU A 148 7.12 5.52 -12.27
N LEU A 149 7.05 6.49 -13.19
CA LEU A 149 5.80 6.84 -13.89
C LEU A 149 5.25 5.65 -14.68
N ASP A 150 6.10 4.97 -15.46
CA ASP A 150 5.70 3.76 -16.20
C ASP A 150 5.18 2.66 -15.27
N PHE A 151 5.84 2.50 -14.11
CA PHE A 151 5.44 1.54 -13.08
C PHE A 151 4.07 1.89 -12.50
N LEU A 152 3.85 3.16 -12.13
CA LEU A 152 2.58 3.64 -11.58
C LEU A 152 1.45 3.56 -12.60
N ALA A 153 1.69 3.97 -13.85
CA ALA A 153 0.75 3.86 -14.95
C ALA A 153 0.31 2.40 -15.16
N ARG A 154 1.27 1.46 -15.11
CA ARG A 154 0.96 0.04 -15.22
C ARG A 154 0.10 -0.48 -14.06
N ILE A 155 0.29 0.02 -12.84
CA ILE A 155 -0.58 -0.36 -11.71
C ILE A 155 -1.98 0.26 -11.89
N ALA A 156 -2.07 1.52 -12.31
CA ALA A 156 -3.35 2.19 -12.58
C ALA A 156 -4.19 1.42 -13.62
N GLU A 157 -3.55 0.95 -14.70
CA GLU A 157 -4.19 0.05 -15.68
C GLU A 157 -4.72 -1.24 -15.04
N ILE A 158 -3.94 -1.87 -14.15
CA ILE A 158 -4.35 -3.10 -13.45
C ILE A 158 -5.52 -2.83 -12.50
N PHE A 159 -5.56 -1.65 -11.89
CA PHE A 159 -6.65 -1.21 -11.02
C PHE A 159 -7.89 -0.74 -11.79
N GLY A 160 -7.79 -0.57 -13.11
CA GLY A 160 -8.88 -0.07 -13.95
C GLY A 160 -9.13 1.43 -13.77
N LEU A 161 -8.12 2.19 -13.34
CA LEU A 161 -8.19 3.64 -13.21
C LEU A 161 -7.87 4.25 -14.59
N SER A 162 -8.85 4.85 -15.26
CA SER A 162 -8.69 5.53 -16.55
C SER A 162 -8.25 6.98 -16.35
N GLU A 163 -7.42 7.54 -17.26
CA GLU A 163 -6.98 8.96 -17.24
C GLU A 163 -8.13 10.00 -17.31
N GLU A 164 -9.36 9.60 -17.68
CA GLU A 164 -10.52 10.49 -17.76
C GLU A 164 -11.25 10.73 -16.42
N ARG A 165 -10.68 10.27 -15.30
CA ARG A 165 -11.20 10.52 -13.95
C ARG A 165 -10.14 11.20 -13.10
#